data_AF-A0A3B8L044-F1
#
_entry.id   AF-A0A3B8L044-F1
#
_cell.length_a   1.000
_cell.length_b   1.000
_cell.length_c   1.000
_cell.angle_alpha   90.00
_cell.angle_beta   90.00
_cell.angle_gamma   90.00
#
_symmetry.space_group_name_H-M   'P 1'
#
loop_
_entity.id
_entity.type
_entity.pdbx_description
1 polymer ?
#
loop_
_entity_poly.entity_id
_entity_poly.type
_entity_poly.pdbx_seq_one_letter_code
_entity_poly.pdbx_strand_id
1 'polypeptide(L)'
;MSRHVSRLVTGVLITMIPIPAESADPLPPGTHDRVQVAAPTRLDWVFTISNQSPAKPPAEWTRGYTSTKQTYRLMVPDGIPRTLPAGKLLPLVLFVSPGDGPGGFGAFATTAAKHGVLVASPRGAGNRCPFPRRVNIVLDVLDDLRRRFPIDPDRTYLAGFSGGGRVACTIGFALPELFGGVISFCAAGDLRNESWLRHRVQDRLSVALVTGETDFNRGEVERFRGPLLKEIGVRTRVWVEPKTGHAVPATPVPQVFQWLEQDRPRRAKLASNWPASRAASRVASTRQASARALLTEANKRLTHPDLVYSGLMQLKGIRVRWTGLPEAKLAEKTLLEYDARDKRPWEKQDIAEQRRHLVAQARGIDAYGSGPLPKQYAAGRADMLKFAITLWGRILQDGQDTDAVDQARKRIPILRKKLSELDTDDKKKTPEDQ
;
A
#
# COMPACT_ATOMS: atom_id res chain seq x y z
N MET A 1 47.70 -8.32 -67.47
CA MET A 1 46.96 -7.32 -66.66
C MET A 1 45.80 -8.01 -65.96
N SER A 2 45.81 -7.91 -64.64
CA SER A 2 44.92 -8.56 -63.67
C SER A 2 43.47 -8.09 -63.76
N ARG A 3 42.50 -8.95 -63.40
CA ARG A 3 41.54 -8.67 -62.31
C ARG A 3 40.71 -9.91 -61.95
N HIS A 4 41.05 -10.49 -60.80
CA HIS A 4 40.20 -11.35 -60.00
C HIS A 4 38.99 -10.56 -59.46
N VAL A 5 37.80 -11.16 -59.52
CA VAL A 5 36.62 -10.69 -58.80
C VAL A 5 36.54 -11.47 -57.49
N SER A 6 36.90 -10.81 -56.39
CA SER A 6 36.74 -11.32 -55.04
C SER A 6 35.34 -10.94 -54.53
N ARG A 7 34.51 -11.93 -54.17
CA ARG A 7 33.22 -11.71 -53.52
C ARG A 7 33.47 -11.44 -52.03
N LEU A 8 33.19 -10.22 -51.59
CA LEU A 8 33.13 -9.85 -50.18
C LEU A 8 31.95 -10.58 -49.51
N VAL A 9 32.24 -11.39 -48.49
CA VAL A 9 31.25 -11.90 -47.54
C VAL A 9 31.07 -10.83 -46.46
N THR A 10 29.96 -10.11 -46.51
CA THR A 10 29.60 -9.13 -45.48
C THR A 10 29.12 -9.89 -44.25
N GLY A 11 29.94 -9.92 -43.20
CA GLY A 11 29.57 -10.46 -41.89
C GLY A 11 28.42 -9.64 -41.27
N VAL A 12 27.29 -10.29 -41.03
CA VAL A 12 26.17 -9.72 -40.26
C VAL A 12 26.61 -9.61 -38.80
N LEU A 13 26.78 -8.37 -38.33
CA LEU A 13 27.02 -8.06 -36.93
C LEU A 13 25.73 -8.36 -36.15
N ILE A 14 25.65 -9.55 -35.53
CA ILE A 14 24.57 -9.89 -34.61
C ILE A 14 24.73 -8.98 -33.39
N THR A 15 23.90 -7.94 -33.35
CA THR A 15 23.72 -7.11 -32.17
C THR A 15 23.06 -8.00 -31.12
N MET A 16 23.83 -8.47 -30.14
CA MET A 16 23.28 -9.17 -28.99
C MET A 16 22.36 -8.20 -28.24
N ILE A 17 21.07 -8.40 -28.40
CA ILE A 17 20.03 -7.80 -27.56
C ILE A 17 20.33 -8.28 -26.13
N PRO A 18 20.51 -7.39 -25.14
CA PRO A 18 20.72 -7.82 -23.77
C PRO A 18 19.51 -8.64 -23.31
N ILE A 19 19.77 -9.92 -23.02
CA ILE A 19 18.78 -10.84 -22.47
C ILE A 19 18.26 -10.22 -21.16
N PRO A 20 16.94 -10.10 -20.96
CA PRO A 20 16.40 -9.63 -19.69
C PRO A 20 16.89 -10.58 -18.60
N ALA A 21 17.62 -10.06 -17.61
CA ALA A 21 18.21 -10.81 -16.51
C ALA A 21 17.32 -12.00 -16.12
N GLU A 22 17.80 -13.20 -16.47
CA GLU A 22 17.04 -14.44 -16.42
C GLU A 22 16.48 -14.67 -15.01
N SER A 23 15.35 -15.38 -14.95
CA SER A 23 14.74 -15.92 -13.74
C SER A 23 15.83 -16.47 -12.81
N ALA A 24 16.15 -15.78 -11.72
CA ALA A 24 17.04 -16.36 -10.70
C ALA A 24 16.43 -17.67 -10.20
N ASP A 25 17.23 -18.73 -10.07
CA ASP A 25 16.70 -20.03 -9.66
C ASP A 25 15.99 -19.96 -8.30
N PRO A 26 14.86 -20.68 -8.13
CA PRO A 26 14.21 -20.80 -6.84
C PRO A 26 15.18 -21.43 -5.83
N LEU A 27 15.30 -20.81 -4.66
CA LEU A 27 16.11 -21.35 -3.58
C LEU A 27 15.41 -22.58 -2.96
N PRO A 28 16.17 -23.62 -2.56
CA PRO A 28 15.60 -24.81 -1.96
C PRO A 28 14.95 -24.51 -0.59
N PRO A 29 14.11 -25.43 -0.05
CA PRO A 29 13.62 -25.35 1.31
C PRO A 29 14.72 -25.07 2.34
N GLY A 30 14.37 -24.30 3.37
CA GLY A 30 15.29 -23.87 4.42
C GLY A 30 15.32 -22.36 4.63
N THR A 31 16.19 -21.93 5.54
CA THR A 31 16.41 -20.51 5.84
C THR A 31 17.69 -20.03 5.16
N HIS A 32 17.54 -19.02 4.31
CA HIS A 32 18.61 -18.32 3.61
C HIS A 32 18.83 -16.97 4.27
N ASP A 33 19.87 -16.85 5.10
CA ASP A 33 20.05 -15.67 5.95
C ASP A 33 20.33 -14.39 5.13
N ARG A 34 21.06 -14.51 4.01
CA ARG A 34 21.50 -13.37 3.22
C ARG A 34 21.42 -13.66 1.72
N VAL A 35 20.26 -13.40 1.15
CA VAL A 35 20.02 -13.44 -0.31
C VAL A 35 20.26 -12.05 -0.90
N GLN A 36 20.98 -11.98 -2.01
CA GLN A 36 21.24 -10.74 -2.74
C GLN A 36 20.17 -10.48 -3.80
N VAL A 37 19.73 -9.23 -3.91
CA VAL A 37 18.84 -8.79 -4.99
C VAL A 37 19.61 -8.86 -6.32
N ALA A 38 19.07 -9.60 -7.29
CA ALA A 38 19.77 -9.88 -8.54
C ALA A 38 19.74 -8.70 -9.53
N ALA A 39 18.67 -7.90 -9.51
CA ALA A 39 18.48 -6.79 -10.43
C ALA A 39 17.58 -5.70 -9.83
N PRO A 40 17.66 -4.45 -10.31
CA PRO A 40 16.71 -3.40 -9.95
C PRO A 40 15.25 -3.82 -10.16
N THR A 41 14.37 -3.33 -9.29
CA THR A 41 12.94 -3.59 -9.35
C THR A 41 12.33 -3.08 -10.64
N ARG A 42 11.43 -3.90 -11.20
CA ARG A 42 10.52 -3.54 -12.29
C ARG A 42 9.20 -2.97 -11.76
N LEU A 43 9.02 -2.96 -10.43
CA LEU A 43 7.81 -2.48 -9.77
C LEU A 43 7.89 -0.97 -9.58
N ASP A 44 6.73 -0.32 -9.64
CA ASP A 44 6.61 1.14 -9.62
C ASP A 44 6.71 1.71 -8.21
N TRP A 45 7.92 1.71 -7.67
CA TRP A 45 8.17 2.19 -6.31
C TRP A 45 7.98 3.70 -6.16
N VAL A 46 8.19 4.47 -7.22
CA VAL A 46 8.06 5.93 -7.22
C VAL A 46 6.61 6.35 -6.95
N PHE A 47 5.64 5.63 -7.52
CA PHE A 47 4.23 5.91 -7.29
C PHE A 47 3.78 5.70 -5.83
N THR A 48 4.50 4.91 -5.04
CA THR A 48 4.14 4.70 -3.63
C THR A 48 4.35 5.94 -2.76
N ILE A 49 5.21 6.86 -3.20
CA ILE A 49 5.61 8.07 -2.46
C ILE A 49 5.38 9.35 -3.27
N SER A 50 4.73 9.24 -4.43
CA SER A 50 4.35 10.36 -5.27
C SER A 50 2.95 10.12 -5.87
N ASN A 51 2.39 11.06 -6.61
CA ASN A 51 1.14 10.85 -7.35
C ASN A 51 1.34 10.49 -8.82
N GLN A 52 2.60 10.33 -9.26
CA GLN A 52 2.95 10.02 -10.64
C GLN A 52 3.84 8.79 -10.73
N SER A 53 3.77 8.14 -11.87
CA SER A 53 4.67 7.08 -12.31
C SER A 53 5.50 7.66 -13.45
N PRO A 54 6.60 8.39 -13.18
CA PRO A 54 7.46 8.93 -14.24
C PRO A 54 8.18 7.79 -14.98
N ALA A 55 8.67 8.08 -16.20
CA ALA A 55 9.40 7.09 -16.99
C ALA A 55 10.75 6.69 -16.35
N LYS A 56 11.36 7.61 -15.62
CA LYS A 56 12.58 7.41 -14.84
C LYS A 56 12.34 7.92 -13.42
N PRO A 57 12.80 7.22 -12.38
CA PRO A 57 12.75 7.75 -11.02
C PRO A 57 13.51 9.07 -10.88
N PRO A 58 13.11 9.97 -9.95
CA PRO A 58 13.85 11.19 -9.66
C PRO A 58 15.29 10.87 -9.23
N ALA A 59 16.26 11.59 -9.79
CA ALA A 59 17.69 11.29 -9.61
C ALA A 59 18.11 11.42 -8.13
N GLU A 60 17.53 12.38 -7.40
CA GLU A 60 17.79 12.59 -5.99
C GLU A 60 17.34 11.41 -5.11
N TRP A 61 16.29 10.68 -5.49
CA TRP A 61 15.82 9.50 -4.75
C TRP A 61 16.65 8.25 -5.01
N THR A 62 17.35 8.21 -6.16
CA THR A 62 18.26 7.11 -6.52
C THR A 62 19.73 7.42 -6.23
N ARG A 63 20.06 8.64 -5.77
CA ARG A 63 21.44 9.06 -5.52
C ARG A 63 22.12 8.12 -4.51
N GLY A 64 23.26 7.55 -4.92
CA GLY A 64 24.04 6.63 -4.09
C GLY A 64 23.33 5.32 -3.75
N TYR A 65 22.26 4.97 -4.46
CA TYR A 65 21.52 3.72 -4.28
C TYR A 65 21.86 2.71 -5.37
N THR A 66 22.09 1.46 -4.99
CA THR A 66 22.31 0.36 -5.92
C THR A 66 21.46 -0.83 -5.48
N SER A 67 20.46 -1.19 -6.28
CA SER A 67 19.53 -2.29 -5.97
C SER A 67 20.25 -3.61 -5.71
N THR A 68 21.28 -3.93 -6.51
CA THR A 68 22.03 -5.18 -6.38
C THR A 68 22.93 -5.24 -5.14
N LYS A 69 23.07 -4.15 -4.37
CA LYS A 69 23.72 -4.17 -3.04
C LYS A 69 22.74 -4.52 -1.92
N GLN A 70 21.44 -4.55 -2.19
CA GLN A 70 20.44 -4.88 -1.19
C GLN A 70 20.42 -6.40 -0.92
N THR A 71 20.09 -6.74 0.31
CA THR A 71 20.00 -8.14 0.75
C THR A 71 18.78 -8.35 1.63
N TYR A 72 18.33 -9.59 1.73
CA TYR A 72 17.20 -9.97 2.57
C TYR A 72 17.42 -11.35 3.17
N ARG A 73 16.67 -11.67 4.22
CA ARG A 73 16.54 -13.05 4.71
C ARG A 73 15.28 -13.67 4.12
N LEU A 74 15.35 -14.94 3.74
CA LEU A 74 14.25 -15.71 3.19
C LEU A 74 14.12 -17.04 3.94
N MET A 75 12.89 -17.41 4.27
CA MET A 75 12.51 -18.74 4.71
C MET A 75 11.63 -19.37 3.63
N VAL A 76 12.09 -20.49 3.09
CA VAL A 76 11.35 -21.35 2.17
C VAL A 76 10.87 -22.55 2.97
N PRO A 77 9.55 -22.74 3.20
CA PRO A 77 9.03 -23.88 3.93
C PRO A 77 9.40 -25.22 3.30
N ASP A 78 9.48 -26.24 4.16
CA ASP A 78 9.65 -27.63 3.75
C ASP A 78 8.47 -28.09 2.87
N GLY A 79 8.74 -29.03 1.97
CA GLY A 79 7.72 -29.59 1.08
C GLY A 79 7.37 -28.73 -0.14
N ILE A 80 7.97 -27.55 -0.32
CA ILE A 80 7.91 -26.82 -1.60
C ILE A 80 8.86 -27.53 -2.60
N PRO A 81 8.34 -28.14 -3.68
CA PRO A 81 9.19 -28.82 -4.65
C PRO A 81 10.07 -27.81 -5.39
N ARG A 82 11.28 -28.23 -5.79
CA ARG A 82 12.21 -27.40 -6.59
C ARG A 82 11.56 -26.90 -7.87
N THR A 83 10.71 -27.73 -8.48
CA THR A 83 9.88 -27.36 -9.63
C THR A 83 8.42 -27.43 -9.21
N LEU A 84 7.73 -26.30 -9.22
CA LEU A 84 6.30 -26.26 -8.93
C LEU A 84 5.49 -26.78 -10.13
N PRO A 85 4.39 -27.52 -9.89
CA PRO A 85 3.47 -27.87 -10.95
C PRO A 85 2.96 -26.63 -11.70
N ALA A 86 2.70 -26.77 -13.00
CA ALA A 86 2.18 -25.68 -13.81
C ALA A 86 0.91 -25.06 -13.17
N GLY A 87 0.88 -23.73 -13.09
CA GLY A 87 -0.24 -22.99 -12.49
C GLY A 87 -0.27 -22.93 -10.95
N LYS A 88 0.60 -23.64 -10.23
CA LYS A 88 0.75 -23.46 -8.77
C LYS A 88 1.49 -22.16 -8.45
N LEU A 89 0.88 -21.34 -7.61
CA LEU A 89 1.45 -20.10 -7.10
C LEU A 89 1.67 -20.19 -5.59
N LEU A 90 2.74 -19.56 -5.08
CA LEU A 90 3.12 -19.60 -3.68
C LEU A 90 2.62 -18.36 -2.91
N PRO A 91 2.14 -18.54 -1.66
CA PRO A 91 1.88 -17.41 -0.77
C PRO A 91 3.19 -16.82 -0.22
N LEU A 92 3.17 -15.52 0.06
CA LEU A 92 4.32 -14.76 0.56
C LEU A 92 3.89 -13.83 1.70
N VAL A 93 4.66 -13.83 2.78
CA VAL A 93 4.70 -12.73 3.74
C VAL A 93 6.03 -11.99 3.57
N LEU A 94 5.96 -10.72 3.18
CA LEU A 94 7.11 -9.82 3.15
C LEU A 94 7.06 -8.92 4.37
N PHE A 95 7.98 -9.09 5.32
CA PHE A 95 7.99 -8.38 6.58
C PHE A 95 8.99 -7.22 6.58
N VAL A 96 8.55 -6.01 6.91
CA VAL A 96 9.37 -4.81 7.02
C VAL A 96 9.67 -4.50 8.48
N SER A 97 10.95 -4.58 8.85
CA SER A 97 11.44 -4.24 10.19
C SER A 97 11.54 -2.73 10.43
N PRO A 98 11.36 -2.25 11.68
CA PRO A 98 11.74 -0.89 12.06
C PRO A 98 13.26 -0.73 12.25
N GLY A 99 14.01 -1.82 12.46
CA GLY A 99 15.48 -1.85 12.49
C GLY A 99 16.08 -2.28 11.15
N ASP A 100 17.42 -2.23 11.04
CA ASP A 100 18.13 -2.59 9.80
C ASP A 100 18.26 -4.11 9.59
N GLY A 101 18.04 -4.91 10.63
CA GLY A 101 18.00 -6.36 10.57
C GLY A 101 16.65 -6.90 10.07
N PRO A 102 16.65 -8.10 9.48
CA PRO A 102 15.42 -8.74 9.02
C PRO A 102 14.60 -9.23 10.23
N GLY A 103 13.28 -9.29 10.10
CA GLY A 103 12.36 -9.57 11.22
C GLY A 103 11.14 -10.41 10.84
N GLY A 104 10.24 -10.63 11.80
CA GLY A 104 8.96 -11.31 11.60
C GLY A 104 9.02 -12.84 11.61
N PHE A 105 10.18 -13.47 11.41
CA PHE A 105 10.30 -14.94 11.27
C PHE A 105 9.71 -15.73 12.43
N GLY A 106 9.98 -15.34 13.69
CA GLY A 106 9.42 -16.03 14.86
C GLY A 106 7.90 -15.96 14.92
N ALA A 107 7.32 -14.80 14.58
CA ALA A 107 5.87 -14.61 14.60
C ALA A 107 5.16 -15.39 13.47
N PHE A 108 5.81 -15.54 12.32
CA PHE A 108 5.24 -16.23 11.15
C PHE A 108 5.67 -17.70 11.00
N ALA A 109 6.55 -18.24 11.84
CA ALA A 109 7.11 -19.59 11.69
C ALA A 109 6.02 -20.67 11.61
N THR A 110 5.06 -20.66 12.53
CA THR A 110 3.94 -21.62 12.53
C THR A 110 3.08 -21.51 11.28
N THR A 111 2.79 -20.28 10.84
CA THR A 111 2.02 -20.01 9.62
C THR A 111 2.77 -20.50 8.38
N ALA A 112 4.08 -20.25 8.31
CA ALA A 112 4.94 -20.67 7.22
C ALA A 112 4.95 -22.20 7.07
N ALA A 113 5.21 -22.91 8.18
CA ALA A 113 5.23 -24.37 8.21
C ALA A 113 3.86 -24.98 7.86
N LYS A 114 2.77 -24.46 8.44
CA LYS A 114 1.43 -25.03 8.25
C LYS A 114 0.85 -24.78 6.85
N HIS A 115 1.14 -23.64 6.25
CA HIS A 115 0.46 -23.19 5.04
C HIS A 115 1.37 -23.07 3.80
N GLY A 116 2.64 -23.46 3.91
CA GLY A 116 3.62 -23.37 2.83
C GLY A 116 3.87 -21.92 2.38
N VAL A 117 3.97 -20.99 3.34
CA VAL A 117 4.15 -19.55 3.09
C VAL A 117 5.61 -19.17 3.12
N LEU A 118 6.09 -18.58 2.03
CA LEU A 118 7.40 -17.94 2.01
C LEU A 118 7.40 -16.76 2.98
N VAL A 119 8.45 -16.63 3.79
CA VAL A 119 8.62 -15.46 4.67
C VAL A 119 9.93 -14.79 4.31
N ALA A 120 9.86 -13.51 3.92
CA ALA A 120 11.04 -12.73 3.58
C ALA A 120 11.08 -11.43 4.37
N SER A 121 12.28 -10.92 4.65
CA SER A 121 12.43 -9.61 5.29
C SER A 121 13.68 -8.88 4.76
N PRO A 122 13.53 -7.66 4.20
CA PRO A 122 14.66 -6.87 3.72
C PRO A 122 15.61 -6.44 4.84
N ARG A 123 16.89 -6.31 4.51
CA ARG A 123 17.89 -5.66 5.36
C ARG A 123 18.06 -4.20 4.95
N GLY A 124 18.44 -3.32 5.89
CA GLY A 124 18.72 -1.91 5.61
C GLY A 124 17.49 -1.04 5.28
N ALA A 125 16.28 -1.57 5.48
CA ALA A 125 15.01 -0.86 5.31
C ALA A 125 14.41 -0.38 6.65
N GLY A 126 15.24 -0.17 7.68
CA GLY A 126 14.84 0.31 9.00
C GLY A 126 14.57 1.80 9.07
N ASN A 127 14.20 2.31 10.24
CA ASN A 127 13.77 3.70 10.48
C ASN A 127 14.84 4.75 10.19
N ARG A 128 16.13 4.38 10.24
CA ARG A 128 17.24 5.28 9.91
C ARG A 128 17.45 5.45 8.40
N CYS A 129 16.86 4.57 7.60
CA CYS A 129 16.95 4.66 6.15
C CYS A 129 15.95 5.71 5.63
N PRO A 130 16.36 6.64 4.73
CA PRO A 130 15.45 7.62 4.15
C PRO A 130 14.22 6.95 3.54
N PHE A 131 13.04 7.52 3.78
CA PHE A 131 11.77 6.87 3.45
C PHE A 131 11.64 6.42 1.98
N PRO A 132 12.00 7.24 0.96
CA PRO A 132 12.00 6.78 -0.44
C PRO A 132 12.88 5.55 -0.68
N ARG A 133 14.04 5.50 -0.01
CA ARG A 133 14.97 4.37 -0.12
C ARG A 133 14.43 3.12 0.55
N ARG A 134 13.76 3.23 1.71
CA ARG A 134 13.09 2.10 2.38
C ARG A 134 12.10 1.42 1.44
N VAL A 135 11.26 2.22 0.80
CA VAL A 135 10.28 1.75 -0.19
C VAL A 135 10.96 1.02 -1.35
N ASN A 136 12.00 1.62 -1.93
CA ASN A 136 12.72 1.03 -3.06
C ASN A 136 13.34 -0.33 -2.67
N ILE A 137 13.96 -0.44 -1.49
CA ILE A 137 14.52 -1.70 -0.97
C ILE A 137 13.43 -2.77 -0.84
N VAL A 138 12.27 -2.44 -0.29
CA VAL A 138 11.16 -3.41 -0.12
C VAL A 138 10.68 -3.92 -1.48
N LEU A 139 10.57 -3.03 -2.48
CA LEU A 139 10.10 -3.41 -3.82
C LEU A 139 11.18 -4.07 -4.69
N ASP A 140 12.46 -3.82 -4.43
CA ASP A 140 13.59 -4.61 -4.94
C ASP A 140 13.49 -6.06 -4.45
N VAL A 141 13.29 -6.27 -3.15
CA VAL A 141 13.15 -7.61 -2.56
C VAL A 141 11.89 -8.31 -3.07
N LEU A 142 10.74 -7.62 -3.12
CA LEU A 142 9.51 -8.21 -3.64
C LEU A 142 9.66 -8.68 -5.10
N ASP A 143 10.27 -7.86 -5.94
CA ASP A 143 10.45 -8.22 -7.35
C ASP A 143 11.50 -9.31 -7.53
N ASP A 144 12.57 -9.32 -6.73
CA ASP A 144 13.56 -10.41 -6.72
C ASP A 144 12.92 -11.75 -6.37
N LEU A 145 12.05 -11.77 -5.34
CA LEU A 145 11.26 -12.95 -4.99
C LEU A 145 10.33 -13.40 -6.11
N ARG A 146 9.75 -12.47 -6.87
CA ARG A 146 8.88 -12.78 -8.04
C ARG A 146 9.64 -13.25 -9.27
N ARG A 147 10.94 -12.94 -9.38
CA ARG A 147 11.82 -13.58 -10.38
C ARG A 147 12.09 -15.03 -10.00
N ARG A 148 12.34 -15.28 -8.71
CA ARG A 148 12.69 -16.62 -8.18
C ARG A 148 11.52 -17.58 -8.08
N PHE A 149 10.37 -17.08 -7.64
CA PHE A 149 9.20 -17.88 -7.31
C PHE A 149 7.95 -17.37 -8.03
N PRO A 150 7.02 -18.26 -8.42
CA PRO A 150 5.71 -17.85 -8.91
C PRO A 150 4.84 -17.43 -7.72
N ILE A 151 4.98 -16.19 -7.26
CA ILE A 151 4.25 -15.66 -6.10
C ILE A 151 2.80 -15.32 -6.50
N ASP A 152 1.84 -15.71 -5.68
CA ASP A 152 0.42 -15.35 -5.84
C ASP A 152 0.14 -13.94 -5.30
N PRO A 153 -0.26 -12.96 -6.13
CA PRO A 153 -0.60 -11.62 -5.64
C PRO A 153 -1.89 -11.60 -4.80
N ASP A 154 -2.77 -12.60 -4.89
CA ASP A 154 -3.94 -12.73 -4.01
C ASP A 154 -3.56 -13.26 -2.61
N ARG A 155 -2.34 -13.81 -2.47
CA ARG A 155 -1.77 -14.39 -1.24
C ARG A 155 -0.39 -13.82 -0.91
N THR A 156 -0.09 -12.61 -1.40
CA THR A 156 1.05 -11.81 -0.96
C THR A 156 0.58 -10.85 0.12
N TYR A 157 1.16 -10.95 1.31
CA TYR A 157 0.83 -10.12 2.46
C TYR A 157 2.04 -9.27 2.84
N LEU A 158 1.89 -7.95 2.76
CA LEU A 158 2.93 -7.03 3.18
C LEU A 158 2.75 -6.75 4.68
N ALA A 159 3.69 -7.25 5.48
CA ALA A 159 3.68 -7.11 6.92
C ALA A 159 4.73 -6.10 7.38
N GLY A 160 4.54 -5.47 8.53
CA GLY A 160 5.58 -4.64 9.12
C GLY A 160 5.29 -4.21 10.54
N PHE A 161 6.33 -3.85 11.27
CA PHE A 161 6.24 -3.44 12.67
C PHE A 161 6.64 -1.99 12.89
N SER A 162 5.81 -1.25 13.62
CA SER A 162 6.03 0.16 13.98
C SER A 162 6.28 1.00 12.71
N GLY A 163 7.44 1.64 12.57
CA GLY A 163 7.81 2.33 11.32
C GLY A 163 7.81 1.44 10.07
N GLY A 164 8.09 0.14 10.20
CA GLY A 164 7.92 -0.82 9.11
C GLY A 164 6.45 -1.11 8.77
N GLY A 165 5.54 -1.04 9.75
CA GLY A 165 4.10 -1.13 9.52
C GLY A 165 3.56 0.05 8.71
N ARG A 166 4.08 1.26 8.98
CA ARG A 166 3.80 2.45 8.16
C ARG A 166 4.24 2.26 6.71
N VAL A 167 5.45 1.74 6.47
CA VAL A 167 5.96 1.41 5.12
C VAL A 167 5.08 0.36 4.44
N ALA A 168 4.67 -0.69 5.17
CA ALA A 168 3.78 -1.73 4.66
C ALA A 168 2.43 -1.15 4.20
N CYS A 169 1.81 -0.29 5.02
CA CYS A 169 0.59 0.42 4.63
C CYS A 169 0.81 1.33 3.42
N THR A 170 1.88 2.15 3.40
CA THR A 170 2.16 3.06 2.26
C THR A 170 2.29 2.31 0.94
N ILE A 171 3.08 1.24 0.90
CA ILE A 171 3.28 0.45 -0.32
C ILE A 171 2.00 -0.28 -0.68
N GLY A 172 1.36 -0.94 0.28
CA GLY A 172 0.13 -1.71 0.05
C GLY A 172 -0.99 -0.84 -0.51
N PHE A 173 -1.22 0.32 0.09
CA PHE A 173 -2.30 1.25 -0.32
C PHE A 173 -2.03 1.91 -1.67
N ALA A 174 -0.76 2.07 -2.07
CA ALA A 174 -0.42 2.63 -3.38
C ALA A 174 -0.43 1.59 -4.50
N LEU A 175 -0.01 0.34 -4.22
CA LEU A 175 0.09 -0.73 -5.23
C LEU A 175 -0.78 -1.93 -4.85
N PRO A 176 -2.11 -1.75 -4.67
CA PRO A 176 -2.98 -2.81 -4.17
C PRO A 176 -3.03 -4.04 -5.08
N GLU A 177 -2.73 -3.89 -6.38
CA GLU A 177 -2.67 -5.00 -7.34
C GLU A 177 -1.60 -6.05 -7.02
N LEU A 178 -0.62 -5.74 -6.16
CA LEU A 178 0.48 -6.64 -5.81
C LEU A 178 0.18 -7.51 -4.57
N PHE A 179 -0.87 -7.19 -3.81
CA PHE A 179 -1.06 -7.72 -2.45
C PHE A 179 -2.48 -8.23 -2.21
N GLY A 180 -2.62 -9.33 -1.49
CA GLY A 180 -3.89 -9.80 -0.92
C GLY A 180 -4.30 -8.99 0.31
N GLY A 181 -3.31 -8.39 1.00
CA GLY A 181 -3.55 -7.58 2.17
C GLY A 181 -2.28 -7.03 2.83
N VAL A 182 -2.50 -6.27 3.89
CA VAL A 182 -1.44 -5.66 4.73
C VAL A 182 -1.61 -6.13 6.17
N ILE A 183 -0.49 -6.42 6.85
CA ILE A 183 -0.46 -6.70 8.30
C ILE A 183 0.42 -5.65 8.98
N SER A 184 -0.17 -4.70 9.68
CA SER A 184 0.58 -3.66 10.38
C SER A 184 0.56 -3.90 11.89
N PHE A 185 1.74 -4.11 12.48
CA PHE A 185 1.93 -4.27 13.91
C PHE A 185 2.31 -2.93 14.55
N CYS A 186 1.58 -2.52 15.59
CA CYS A 186 1.87 -1.36 16.44
C CYS A 186 2.06 -0.03 15.70
N ALA A 187 1.40 0.12 14.55
CA ALA A 187 1.30 1.36 13.77
C ALA A 187 0.25 1.17 12.67
N ALA A 188 -0.11 2.24 12.00
CA ALA A 188 -0.79 2.20 10.71
C ALA A 188 -0.27 3.33 9.81
N GLY A 189 -0.47 3.21 8.50
CA GLY A 189 -0.14 4.27 7.53
C GLY A 189 -1.36 5.07 7.11
N ASP A 190 -1.11 6.24 6.53
CA ASP A 190 -2.13 7.05 5.88
C ASP A 190 -2.65 6.38 4.61
N LEU A 191 -3.97 6.31 4.48
CA LEU A 191 -4.60 6.12 3.19
C LEU A 191 -4.54 7.45 2.42
N ARG A 192 -4.22 7.40 1.14
CA ARG A 192 -4.11 8.63 0.35
C ARG A 192 -5.48 9.23 0.00
N ASN A 193 -5.47 10.54 -0.27
CA ASN A 193 -6.68 11.34 -0.50
C ASN A 193 -7.30 11.16 -1.89
N GLU A 194 -6.62 10.50 -2.83
CA GLU A 194 -7.17 10.25 -4.15
C GLU A 194 -8.28 9.19 -4.12
N SER A 195 -9.54 9.59 -4.40
CA SER A 195 -10.70 8.69 -4.43
C SER A 195 -10.49 7.47 -5.34
N TRP A 196 -9.88 7.68 -6.50
CA TRP A 196 -9.55 6.61 -7.45
C TRP A 196 -8.59 5.56 -6.90
N LEU A 197 -7.70 5.93 -5.97
CA LEU A 197 -6.83 4.98 -5.30
C LEU A 197 -7.55 4.29 -4.14
N ARG A 198 -8.35 5.03 -3.37
CA ARG A 198 -9.18 4.47 -2.28
C ARG A 198 -10.08 3.34 -2.78
N HIS A 199 -10.70 3.48 -3.95
CA HIS A 199 -11.51 2.42 -4.56
C HIS A 199 -10.70 1.15 -4.80
N ARG A 200 -9.48 1.27 -5.35
CA ARG A 200 -8.63 0.11 -5.59
C ARG A 200 -8.21 -0.58 -4.29
N VAL A 201 -8.00 0.20 -3.22
CA VAL A 201 -7.75 -0.34 -1.88
C VAL A 201 -8.98 -1.08 -1.34
N GLN A 202 -10.17 -0.49 -1.41
CA GLN A 202 -11.44 -1.11 -1.00
C GLN A 202 -11.71 -2.42 -1.75
N ASP A 203 -11.52 -2.40 -3.07
CA ASP A 203 -11.78 -3.54 -3.94
C ASP A 203 -10.79 -4.68 -3.67
N ARG A 204 -9.53 -4.39 -3.34
CA ARG A 204 -8.49 -5.41 -3.43
C ARG A 204 -7.95 -5.87 -2.09
N LEU A 205 -7.85 -5.01 -1.08
CA LEU A 205 -7.08 -5.30 0.13
C LEU A 205 -7.93 -5.73 1.31
N SER A 206 -7.41 -6.70 2.06
CA SER A 206 -7.73 -6.89 3.48
C SER A 206 -6.63 -6.26 4.34
N VAL A 207 -6.99 -5.46 5.35
CA VAL A 207 -6.02 -4.78 6.23
C VAL A 207 -6.16 -5.29 7.65
N ALA A 208 -5.14 -5.97 8.14
CA ALA A 208 -5.03 -6.38 9.52
C ALA A 208 -4.16 -5.40 10.30
N LEU A 209 -4.71 -4.78 11.33
CA LEU A 209 -3.96 -3.96 12.26
C LEU A 209 -3.87 -4.69 13.59
N VAL A 210 -2.65 -4.90 14.08
CA VAL A 210 -2.38 -5.63 15.32
C VAL A 210 -1.63 -4.70 16.26
N THR A 211 -2.05 -4.58 17.50
CA THR A 211 -1.38 -3.76 18.51
C THR A 211 -1.46 -4.47 19.86
N GLY A 212 -0.63 -4.08 20.81
CA GLY A 212 -0.70 -4.58 22.17
C GLY A 212 -1.66 -3.76 23.03
N GLU A 213 -2.25 -4.37 24.06
CA GLU A 213 -3.10 -3.69 25.03
C GLU A 213 -2.42 -2.47 25.68
N THR A 214 -1.11 -2.58 25.96
CA THR A 214 -0.28 -1.53 26.59
C THR A 214 0.66 -0.83 25.60
N ASP A 215 0.49 -1.07 24.30
CA ASP A 215 1.24 -0.37 23.25
C ASP A 215 0.91 1.12 23.24
N PHE A 216 1.93 1.98 23.26
CA PHE A 216 1.75 3.43 23.18
C PHE A 216 1.08 3.86 21.86
N ASN A 217 1.19 3.07 20.78
CA ASN A 217 0.55 3.33 19.49
C ASN A 217 -0.88 2.78 19.38
N ARG A 218 -1.40 2.09 20.41
CA ARG A 218 -2.74 1.49 20.39
C ARG A 218 -3.82 2.49 19.99
N GLY A 219 -3.75 3.71 20.52
CA GLY A 219 -4.72 4.76 20.23
C GLY A 219 -4.84 5.09 18.74
N GLU A 220 -3.71 5.14 18.02
CA GLU A 220 -3.70 5.37 16.57
C GLU A 220 -4.41 4.21 15.83
N VAL A 221 -4.12 2.98 16.23
CA VAL A 221 -4.64 1.78 15.56
C VAL A 221 -6.13 1.57 15.84
N GLU A 222 -6.53 1.61 17.11
CA GLU A 222 -7.86 1.20 17.58
C GLU A 222 -8.90 2.32 17.49
N ARG A 223 -8.50 3.59 17.71
CA ARG A 223 -9.45 4.71 17.71
C ARG A 223 -9.44 5.53 16.42
N PHE A 224 -8.37 5.48 15.64
CA PHE A 224 -8.26 6.27 14.41
C PHE A 224 -8.24 5.41 13.14
N ARG A 225 -7.10 4.79 12.83
CA ARG A 225 -6.85 4.22 11.50
C ARG A 225 -7.69 3.00 11.22
N GLY A 226 -7.87 2.12 12.20
CA GLY A 226 -8.73 0.94 12.08
C GLY A 226 -10.19 1.30 11.79
N PRO A 227 -10.86 2.10 12.65
CA PRO A 227 -12.22 2.57 12.40
C PRO A 227 -12.37 3.32 11.08
N LEU A 228 -11.44 4.23 10.75
CA LEU A 228 -11.47 4.98 9.50
C LEU A 228 -11.49 4.05 8.28
N LEU A 229 -10.54 3.12 8.19
CA LEU A 229 -10.44 2.20 7.06
C LEU A 229 -11.69 1.32 6.94
N LYS A 230 -12.22 0.84 8.08
CA LYS A 230 -13.44 0.04 8.12
C LYS A 230 -14.65 0.86 7.64
N GLU A 231 -14.79 2.09 8.11
CA GLU A 231 -15.92 2.97 7.79
C GLU A 231 -15.97 3.35 6.30
N ILE A 232 -14.81 3.58 5.68
CA ILE A 232 -14.75 3.83 4.23
C ILE A 232 -14.85 2.56 3.39
N GLY A 233 -15.08 1.39 3.98
CA GLY A 233 -15.36 0.14 3.25
C GLY A 233 -14.14 -0.72 2.91
N VAL A 234 -12.95 -0.41 3.43
CA VAL A 234 -11.80 -1.34 3.33
C VAL A 234 -12.04 -2.48 4.31
N ARG A 235 -11.93 -3.73 3.86
CA ARG A 235 -12.03 -4.91 4.75
C ARG A 235 -10.92 -4.86 5.79
N THR A 236 -11.27 -4.38 6.99
CA THR A 236 -10.31 -4.04 8.04
C THR A 236 -10.69 -4.72 9.34
N ARG A 237 -9.69 -5.23 10.06
CA ARG A 237 -9.87 -5.73 11.42
C ARG A 237 -8.71 -5.29 12.30
N VAL A 238 -9.04 -4.91 13.53
CA VAL A 238 -8.09 -4.56 14.59
C VAL A 238 -8.02 -5.71 15.58
N TRP A 239 -6.80 -6.12 15.93
CA TRP A 239 -6.49 -7.03 17.02
C TRP A 239 -5.72 -6.28 18.09
N VAL A 240 -6.20 -6.36 19.33
CA VAL A 240 -5.50 -5.87 20.52
C VAL A 240 -5.08 -7.08 21.33
N GLU A 241 -3.78 -7.37 21.37
CA GLU A 241 -3.24 -8.51 22.10
C GLU A 241 -3.13 -8.18 23.60
N PRO A 242 -3.81 -8.93 24.48
CA PRO A 242 -3.75 -8.71 25.92
C PRO A 242 -2.32 -8.75 26.47
N LYS A 243 -2.04 -7.94 27.50
CA LYS A 243 -0.75 -7.91 28.22
C LYS A 243 0.49 -7.67 27.34
N THR A 244 0.30 -7.24 26.10
CA THR A 244 1.39 -7.00 25.15
C THR A 244 1.62 -5.49 25.00
N GLY A 245 2.88 -5.08 25.00
CA GLY A 245 3.29 -3.70 24.75
C GLY A 245 3.62 -3.44 23.27
N HIS A 246 4.63 -2.61 23.01
CA HIS A 246 5.10 -2.30 21.66
C HIS A 246 5.94 -3.45 21.07
N ALA A 247 5.28 -4.49 20.54
CA ALA A 247 5.92 -5.71 20.05
C ALA A 247 5.18 -6.34 18.87
N VAL A 248 5.77 -7.38 18.28
CA VAL A 248 5.11 -8.24 17.28
C VAL A 248 4.65 -9.52 17.97
N PRO A 249 3.38 -9.60 18.44
CA PRO A 249 2.90 -10.80 19.10
C PRO A 249 2.74 -11.95 18.11
N ALA A 250 3.23 -13.14 18.46
CA ALA A 250 3.10 -14.34 17.63
C ALA A 250 1.68 -14.95 17.73
N THR A 251 1.04 -14.88 18.90
CA THR A 251 -0.27 -15.47 19.19
C THR A 251 -1.36 -15.15 18.17
N PRO A 252 -1.60 -13.88 17.76
CA PRO A 252 -2.66 -13.57 16.82
C PRO A 252 -2.32 -13.93 15.36
N VAL A 253 -1.06 -14.18 15.01
CA VAL A 253 -0.61 -14.31 13.61
C VAL A 253 -1.32 -15.42 12.84
N PRO A 254 -1.52 -16.65 13.37
CA PRO A 254 -2.26 -17.68 12.65
C PRO A 254 -3.70 -17.26 12.34
N GLN A 255 -4.39 -16.59 13.27
CA GLN A 255 -5.77 -16.13 13.07
C GLN A 255 -5.84 -14.96 12.08
N VAL A 256 -4.87 -14.03 12.15
CA VAL A 256 -4.73 -12.93 11.19
C VAL A 256 -4.54 -13.49 9.78
N PHE A 257 -3.62 -14.45 9.62
CA PHE A 257 -3.37 -15.08 8.32
C PHE A 257 -4.62 -15.80 7.78
N GLN A 258 -5.31 -16.57 8.62
CA GLN A 258 -6.55 -17.24 8.22
C GLN A 258 -7.62 -16.24 7.77
N TRP A 259 -7.78 -15.11 8.49
CA TRP A 259 -8.74 -14.08 8.13
C TRP A 259 -8.43 -13.39 6.79
N LEU A 260 -7.15 -13.23 6.45
CA LEU A 260 -6.71 -12.72 5.15
C LEU A 260 -6.98 -13.70 4.01
N GLU A 261 -6.75 -14.99 4.24
CA GLU A 261 -7.00 -16.07 3.27
C GLU A 261 -8.49 -16.27 2.99
N GLN A 262 -9.38 -16.02 3.97
CA GLN A 262 -10.84 -16.08 3.78
C GLN A 262 -11.35 -15.16 2.67
N ASP A 263 -10.64 -14.07 2.39
CA ASP A 263 -11.04 -13.09 1.38
C ASP A 263 -10.48 -13.39 -0.03
N ARG A 264 -9.68 -14.47 -0.17
CA ARG A 264 -9.12 -14.91 -1.45
C ARG A 264 -10.18 -15.16 -2.53
N PRO A 265 -11.32 -15.84 -2.29
CA PRO A 265 -12.33 -16.06 -3.33
C PRO A 265 -12.90 -14.77 -3.90
N ARG A 266 -13.11 -13.75 -3.06
CA ARG A 266 -13.60 -12.43 -3.50
C ARG A 266 -12.59 -11.75 -4.42
N ARG A 267 -11.30 -11.79 -4.08
CA ARG A 267 -10.20 -11.20 -4.88
C ARG A 267 -10.01 -11.93 -6.20
N ALA A 268 -10.10 -13.26 -6.20
CA ALA A 268 -10.05 -14.06 -7.41
C ALA A 268 -11.23 -13.74 -8.36
N LYS A 269 -12.45 -13.60 -7.80
CA LYS A 269 -13.63 -13.18 -8.58
C LYS A 269 -13.47 -11.76 -9.15
N LEU A 270 -12.94 -10.83 -8.36
CA LEU A 270 -12.61 -9.48 -8.84
C LEU A 270 -11.65 -9.54 -10.02
N ALA A 271 -10.54 -10.27 -9.89
CA ALA A 271 -9.52 -10.39 -10.94
C ALA A 271 -10.04 -11.12 -12.21
N SER A 272 -11.02 -12.01 -12.08
CA SER A 272 -11.69 -12.62 -13.24
C SER A 272 -12.52 -11.60 -14.02
N ASN A 273 -13.18 -10.66 -13.33
CA ASN A 273 -14.03 -9.65 -13.97
C ASN A 273 -13.22 -8.44 -14.45
N TRP A 274 -12.15 -8.13 -13.73
CA TRP A 274 -11.29 -6.95 -13.85
C TRP A 274 -9.81 -7.35 -13.68
N PRO A 275 -9.19 -7.96 -14.70
CA PRO A 275 -7.83 -8.47 -14.63
C PRO A 275 -6.76 -7.47 -14.17
N ALA A 276 -6.90 -6.17 -14.46
CA ALA A 276 -5.95 -5.13 -14.03
C ALA A 276 -5.99 -4.83 -12.52
N SER A 277 -6.93 -5.43 -11.78
CA SER A 277 -6.95 -5.41 -10.32
C SER A 277 -5.90 -6.32 -9.68
N ARG A 278 -5.25 -7.20 -10.46
CA ARG A 278 -4.26 -8.17 -9.98
C ARG A 278 -3.04 -8.20 -10.90
N ALA A 279 -1.85 -8.00 -10.34
CA ALA A 279 -0.61 -8.15 -11.10
C ALA A 279 -0.39 -9.61 -11.54
N ALA A 280 0.47 -9.84 -12.53
CA ALA A 280 0.91 -11.20 -12.86
C ALA A 280 1.84 -11.77 -11.77
N SER A 281 2.04 -13.08 -11.66
CA SER A 281 2.85 -13.67 -10.59
C SER A 281 4.36 -13.37 -10.72
N ARG A 282 4.91 -13.44 -11.94
CA ARG A 282 6.36 -13.29 -12.21
C ARG A 282 6.76 -12.04 -12.99
N VAL A 283 5.90 -11.59 -13.90
CA VAL A 283 6.22 -10.50 -14.83
C VAL A 283 5.64 -9.19 -14.30
N ALA A 284 6.47 -8.15 -14.22
CA ALA A 284 5.99 -6.81 -13.95
C ALA A 284 5.47 -6.17 -15.25
N SER A 285 4.31 -5.54 -15.19
CA SER A 285 3.77 -4.77 -16.32
C SER A 285 4.52 -3.47 -16.49
N THR A 286 4.76 -3.06 -17.73
CA THR A 286 5.32 -1.74 -18.02
C THR A 286 4.32 -0.64 -17.68
N ARG A 287 4.78 0.61 -17.51
CA ARG A 287 3.91 1.78 -17.30
C ARG A 287 2.77 1.84 -18.32
N GLN A 288 3.11 1.69 -19.61
CA GLN A 288 2.12 1.76 -20.69
C GLN A 288 1.18 0.57 -20.71
N ALA A 289 1.67 -0.65 -20.47
CA ALA A 289 0.81 -1.83 -20.40
C ALA A 289 -0.22 -1.71 -19.25
N SER A 290 0.21 -1.23 -18.08
CA SER A 290 -0.68 -0.98 -16.94
C SER A 290 -1.73 0.10 -17.23
N ALA A 291 -1.31 1.23 -17.83
CA ALA A 291 -2.23 2.30 -18.22
C ALA A 291 -3.27 1.81 -19.25
N ARG A 292 -2.83 1.03 -20.24
CA ARG A 292 -3.70 0.47 -21.29
C ARG A 292 -4.71 -0.51 -20.72
N ALA A 293 -4.29 -1.44 -19.87
CA ALA A 293 -5.18 -2.40 -19.24
C ALA A 293 -6.28 -1.71 -18.41
N LEU A 294 -5.89 -0.70 -17.62
CA LEU A 294 -6.86 0.08 -16.85
C LEU A 294 -7.77 0.94 -17.73
N LEU A 295 -7.28 1.47 -18.86
CA LEU A 295 -8.12 2.24 -19.79
C LEU A 295 -9.18 1.34 -20.43
N THR A 296 -8.81 0.14 -20.87
CA THR A 296 -9.75 -0.86 -21.41
C THR A 296 -10.85 -1.19 -20.41
N GLU A 297 -10.49 -1.45 -19.15
CA GLU A 297 -11.48 -1.71 -18.10
C GLU A 297 -12.34 -0.50 -17.77
N ALA A 298 -11.76 0.70 -17.71
CA ALA A 298 -12.52 1.93 -17.47
C ALA A 298 -13.58 2.12 -18.56
N ASN A 299 -13.22 1.96 -19.83
CA ASN A 299 -14.16 2.03 -20.94
C ASN A 299 -15.26 0.96 -20.85
N LYS A 300 -14.92 -0.27 -20.45
CA LYS A 300 -15.92 -1.32 -20.16
C LYS A 300 -16.86 -0.93 -19.01
N ARG A 301 -16.36 -0.29 -17.94
CA ARG A 301 -17.22 0.20 -16.84
C ARG A 301 -18.21 1.25 -17.31
N LEU A 302 -17.77 2.16 -18.19
CA LEU A 302 -18.61 3.24 -18.71
C LEU A 302 -19.79 2.74 -19.55
N THR A 303 -19.80 1.49 -20.02
CA THR A 303 -20.97 0.90 -20.71
C THR A 303 -22.06 0.39 -19.77
N HIS A 304 -21.81 0.39 -18.45
CA HIS A 304 -22.76 -0.07 -17.44
C HIS A 304 -23.17 1.10 -16.52
N PRO A 305 -24.46 1.48 -16.45
CA PRO A 305 -24.92 2.64 -15.68
C PRO A 305 -24.44 2.66 -14.22
N ASP A 306 -24.45 1.50 -13.56
CA ASP A 306 -24.06 1.38 -12.14
C ASP A 306 -22.55 1.49 -11.91
N LEU A 307 -21.74 1.36 -12.96
CA LEU A 307 -20.27 1.37 -12.88
C LEU A 307 -19.65 2.67 -13.41
N VAL A 308 -20.46 3.59 -13.94
CA VAL A 308 -19.97 4.85 -14.53
C VAL A 308 -19.01 5.58 -13.59
N TYR A 309 -19.38 5.77 -12.32
CA TYR A 309 -18.53 6.45 -11.35
C TYR A 309 -17.16 5.76 -11.20
N SER A 310 -17.15 4.44 -11.01
CA SER A 310 -15.90 3.66 -10.89
C SER A 310 -15.04 3.72 -12.17
N GLY A 311 -15.67 3.75 -13.35
CA GLY A 311 -15.00 3.97 -14.63
C GLY A 311 -14.32 5.34 -14.69
N LEU A 312 -15.03 6.40 -14.34
CA LEU A 312 -14.49 7.77 -14.31
C LEU A 312 -13.35 7.92 -13.29
N MET A 313 -13.47 7.30 -12.11
CA MET A 313 -12.36 7.31 -11.14
C MET A 313 -11.13 6.58 -11.69
N GLN A 314 -11.31 5.46 -12.38
CA GLN A 314 -10.20 4.76 -13.03
C GLN A 314 -9.53 5.62 -14.11
N LEU A 315 -10.29 6.35 -14.93
CA LEU A 315 -9.76 7.34 -15.87
C LEU A 315 -8.99 8.47 -15.19
N LYS A 316 -9.52 9.01 -14.08
CA LYS A 316 -8.86 10.05 -13.28
C LYS A 316 -7.52 9.57 -12.76
N GLY A 317 -7.45 8.32 -12.30
CA GLY A 317 -6.21 7.67 -11.89
C GLY A 317 -5.21 7.55 -13.03
N ILE A 318 -5.65 7.12 -14.23
CA ILE A 318 -4.77 7.01 -15.41
C ILE A 318 -4.19 8.37 -15.79
N ARG A 319 -5.05 9.41 -15.87
CA ARG A 319 -4.64 10.79 -16.21
C ARG A 319 -3.57 11.32 -15.26
N VAL A 320 -3.77 11.14 -13.95
CA VAL A 320 -2.86 11.67 -12.92
C VAL A 320 -1.59 10.83 -12.81
N ARG A 321 -1.70 9.50 -12.81
CA ARG A 321 -0.57 8.60 -12.55
C ARG A 321 0.40 8.53 -13.74
N TRP A 322 -0.10 8.48 -14.98
CA TRP A 322 0.73 8.24 -16.16
C TRP A 322 0.76 9.41 -17.14
N THR A 323 0.90 10.63 -16.61
CA THR A 323 1.09 11.85 -17.41
C THR A 323 2.09 11.64 -18.55
N GLY A 324 1.72 12.11 -19.74
CA GLY A 324 2.53 12.00 -20.96
C GLY A 324 2.30 10.74 -21.80
N LEU A 325 1.60 9.71 -21.28
CA LEU A 325 1.22 8.54 -22.10
C LEU A 325 -0.01 8.82 -22.99
N PRO A 326 -0.12 8.18 -24.17
CA PRO A 326 -1.33 8.25 -25.00
C PRO A 326 -2.60 7.87 -24.23
N GLU A 327 -2.51 6.85 -23.38
CA GLU A 327 -3.61 6.37 -22.56
C GLU A 327 -4.11 7.44 -21.56
N ALA A 328 -3.21 8.26 -21.01
CA ALA A 328 -3.57 9.37 -20.13
C ALA A 328 -4.28 10.51 -20.89
N LYS A 329 -3.85 10.81 -22.12
CA LYS A 329 -4.53 11.78 -23.00
C LYS A 329 -5.95 11.32 -23.38
N LEU A 330 -6.11 10.03 -23.69
CA LEU A 330 -7.42 9.45 -23.97
C LEU A 330 -8.33 9.48 -22.73
N ALA A 331 -7.80 9.13 -21.56
CA ALA A 331 -8.54 9.21 -20.31
C ALA A 331 -9.00 10.65 -20.00
N GLU A 332 -8.12 11.63 -20.20
CA GLU A 332 -8.46 13.05 -20.05
C GLU A 332 -9.55 13.50 -21.00
N LYS A 333 -9.45 13.14 -22.30
CA LYS A 333 -10.48 13.44 -23.28
C LYS A 333 -11.85 12.93 -22.84
N THR A 334 -11.94 11.66 -22.44
CA THR A 334 -13.21 11.08 -21.98
C THR A 334 -13.71 11.72 -20.68
N LEU A 335 -12.83 12.09 -19.74
CA LEU A 335 -13.23 12.82 -18.54
C LEU A 335 -13.88 14.17 -18.87
N LEU A 336 -13.30 14.94 -19.81
CA LEU A 336 -13.85 16.22 -20.25
C LEU A 336 -15.20 16.05 -20.96
N GLU A 337 -15.35 15.00 -21.78
CA GLU A 337 -16.63 14.66 -22.42
C GLU A 337 -17.74 14.31 -21.42
N TYR A 338 -17.40 13.65 -20.32
CA TYR A 338 -18.37 13.36 -19.25
C TYR A 338 -18.68 14.61 -18.42
N ASP A 339 -17.69 15.43 -18.10
CA ASP A 339 -17.89 16.68 -17.37
C ASP A 339 -18.78 17.67 -18.17
N ALA A 340 -18.70 17.67 -19.50
CA ALA A 340 -19.55 18.50 -20.35
C ALA A 340 -21.03 18.05 -20.45
N ARG A 341 -21.44 16.94 -19.82
CA ARG A 341 -22.82 16.44 -19.91
C ARG A 341 -23.77 17.17 -18.96
N ASP A 342 -25.00 17.42 -19.43
CA ASP A 342 -26.09 17.93 -18.61
C ASP A 342 -26.50 16.95 -17.51
N LYS A 343 -26.58 15.65 -17.86
CA LYS A 343 -26.94 14.57 -16.93
C LYS A 343 -25.69 13.91 -16.38
N ARG A 344 -25.51 14.01 -15.06
CA ARG A 344 -24.33 13.51 -14.36
C ARG A 344 -24.67 12.49 -13.27
N PRO A 345 -25.17 11.29 -13.64
CA PRO A 345 -25.66 10.30 -12.67
C PRO A 345 -24.60 9.80 -11.66
N TRP A 346 -23.30 10.00 -11.94
CA TRP A 346 -22.21 9.63 -11.04
C TRP A 346 -21.99 10.61 -9.89
N GLU A 347 -22.43 11.87 -9.98
CA GLU A 347 -22.14 12.91 -8.98
C GLU A 347 -22.67 12.54 -7.60
N LYS A 348 -23.85 11.93 -7.54
CA LYS A 348 -24.41 11.45 -6.27
C LYS A 348 -23.50 10.42 -5.59
N GLN A 349 -22.90 9.51 -6.37
CA GLN A 349 -21.95 8.53 -5.83
C GLN A 349 -20.64 9.19 -5.41
N ASP A 350 -20.14 10.15 -6.20
CA ASP A 350 -18.92 10.90 -5.88
C ASP A 350 -19.04 11.69 -4.58
N ILE A 351 -20.12 12.45 -4.43
CA ILE A 351 -20.42 13.21 -3.22
C ILE A 351 -20.56 12.28 -2.01
N ALA A 352 -21.25 11.14 -2.17
CA ALA A 352 -21.42 10.18 -1.09
C ALA A 352 -20.09 9.54 -0.64
N GLU A 353 -19.19 9.22 -1.57
CA GLU A 353 -17.85 8.70 -1.25
C GLU A 353 -16.99 9.72 -0.51
N GLN A 354 -16.91 10.94 -1.05
CA GLN A 354 -16.12 12.01 -0.45
C GLN A 354 -16.63 12.36 0.95
N ARG A 355 -17.96 12.41 1.13
CA ARG A 355 -18.57 12.63 2.45
C ARG A 355 -18.24 11.52 3.42
N ARG A 356 -18.39 10.25 3.02
CA ARG A 356 -18.04 9.11 3.88
C ARG A 356 -16.59 9.18 4.33
N HIS A 357 -15.67 9.51 3.43
CA HIS A 357 -14.26 9.66 3.78
C HIS A 357 -14.02 10.82 4.75
N LEU A 358 -14.62 11.99 4.51
CA LEU A 358 -14.54 13.16 5.38
C LEU A 358 -15.04 12.85 6.79
N VAL A 359 -16.21 12.21 6.90
CA VAL A 359 -16.84 11.84 8.18
C VAL A 359 -15.98 10.82 8.93
N ALA A 360 -15.51 9.76 8.26
CA ALA A 360 -14.63 8.76 8.86
C ALA A 360 -13.32 9.38 9.36
N GLN A 361 -12.76 10.33 8.60
CA GLN A 361 -11.55 11.05 9.00
C GLN A 361 -11.80 11.92 10.23
N ALA A 362 -12.90 12.69 10.25
CA ALA A 362 -13.29 13.54 11.38
C ALA A 362 -13.48 12.72 12.66
N ARG A 363 -14.26 11.63 12.59
CA ARG A 363 -14.48 10.69 13.70
C ARG A 363 -13.17 10.14 14.25
N GLY A 364 -12.31 9.66 13.36
CA GLY A 364 -11.06 9.02 13.73
C GLY A 364 -10.05 9.98 14.38
N ILE A 365 -9.82 11.15 13.78
CA ILE A 365 -8.86 12.11 14.35
C ILE A 365 -9.38 12.76 15.63
N ASP A 366 -10.69 13.03 15.71
CA ASP A 366 -11.34 13.46 16.94
C ASP A 366 -11.14 12.41 18.05
N ALA A 367 -11.53 11.17 17.80
CA ALA A 367 -11.45 10.10 18.78
C ALA A 367 -10.01 9.89 19.28
N TYR A 368 -9.02 10.00 18.39
CA TYR A 368 -7.60 9.88 18.76
C TYR A 368 -7.10 11.10 19.53
N GLY A 369 -7.21 12.29 18.93
CA GLY A 369 -6.66 13.54 19.44
C GLY A 369 -7.35 14.06 20.71
N SER A 370 -8.62 13.72 20.95
CA SER A 370 -9.34 14.13 22.17
C SER A 370 -9.25 13.13 23.33
N GLY A 371 -8.84 11.88 23.05
CA GLY A 371 -8.67 10.84 24.07
C GLY A 371 -7.23 10.72 24.61
N PRO A 372 -6.90 9.61 25.31
CA PRO A 372 -5.56 9.40 25.88
C PRO A 372 -4.48 9.44 24.79
N LEU A 373 -3.35 10.10 25.04
CA LEU A 373 -2.20 10.09 24.15
C LEU A 373 -0.94 9.76 24.96
N PRO A 374 0.00 8.98 24.42
CA PRO A 374 1.29 8.79 25.06
C PRO A 374 2.08 10.10 25.06
N LYS A 375 3.02 10.25 26.01
CA LYS A 375 3.82 11.47 26.21
C LYS A 375 4.45 11.99 24.91
N GLN A 376 5.00 11.10 24.09
CA GLN A 376 5.66 11.45 22.82
C GLN A 376 4.74 12.04 21.74
N TYR A 377 3.42 11.92 21.86
CA TYR A 377 2.46 12.53 20.95
C TYR A 377 1.66 13.66 21.59
N ALA A 378 1.90 13.96 22.87
CA ALA A 378 1.17 15.00 23.59
C ALA A 378 1.35 16.38 22.95
N ALA A 379 2.56 16.70 22.47
CA ALA A 379 2.86 17.98 21.80
C ALA A 379 2.03 18.19 20.52
N GLY A 380 1.68 17.10 19.81
CA GLY A 380 0.85 17.17 18.60
C GLY A 380 -0.65 17.29 18.86
N ARG A 381 -1.10 17.26 20.12
CA ARG A 381 -2.52 17.23 20.47
C ARG A 381 -3.27 18.46 19.93
N ALA A 382 -2.69 19.65 20.08
CA ALA A 382 -3.32 20.88 19.62
C ALA A 382 -3.63 20.84 18.12
N ASP A 383 -2.69 20.36 17.30
CA ASP A 383 -2.87 20.23 15.86
C ASP A 383 -3.92 19.19 15.48
N MET A 384 -3.95 18.06 16.19
CA MET A 384 -5.00 17.04 16.00
C MET A 384 -6.39 17.60 16.31
N LEU A 385 -6.54 18.36 17.40
CA LEU A 385 -7.81 18.98 17.78
C LEU A 385 -8.24 20.05 16.76
N LYS A 386 -7.30 20.91 16.33
CA LYS A 386 -7.55 21.91 15.27
C LYS A 386 -8.01 21.24 13.98
N PHE A 387 -7.32 20.18 13.58
CA PHE A 387 -7.69 19.43 12.37
C PHE A 387 -9.07 18.77 12.50
N ALA A 388 -9.37 18.14 13.65
CA ALA A 388 -10.70 17.60 13.93
C ALA A 388 -11.80 18.67 13.84
N ILE A 389 -11.60 19.85 14.44
CA ILE A 389 -12.54 20.97 14.37
C ILE A 389 -12.76 21.41 12.92
N THR A 390 -11.69 21.50 12.12
CA THR A 390 -11.80 21.85 10.69
C THR A 390 -12.64 20.85 9.92
N LEU A 391 -12.42 19.54 10.10
CA LEU A 391 -13.19 18.50 9.41
C LEU A 391 -14.66 18.51 9.84
N TRP A 392 -14.94 18.61 11.14
CA TRP A 392 -16.31 18.75 11.65
C TRP A 392 -16.99 20.02 11.15
N GLY A 393 -16.25 21.13 11.06
CA GLY A 393 -16.75 22.38 10.47
C GLY A 393 -17.15 22.23 9.01
N ARG A 394 -16.37 21.47 8.22
CA ARG A 394 -16.71 21.15 6.83
C ARG A 394 -17.98 20.29 6.73
N ILE A 395 -18.18 19.36 7.66
CA ILE A 395 -19.39 18.53 7.74
C ILE A 395 -20.63 19.38 8.07
N LEU A 396 -20.52 20.35 8.99
CA LEU A 396 -21.60 21.30 9.25
C LEU A 396 -21.94 22.15 8.03
N GLN A 397 -20.92 22.60 7.29
CA GLN A 397 -21.11 23.41 6.09
C GLN A 397 -21.79 22.61 4.97
N ASP A 398 -21.43 21.33 4.79
CA ASP A 398 -22.08 20.45 3.82
C ASP A 398 -23.54 20.17 4.19
N GLY A 399 -23.81 19.85 5.46
CA GLY A 399 -25.17 19.78 6.00
C GLY A 399 -26.03 18.59 5.53
N GLN A 400 -25.49 17.66 4.73
CA GLN A 400 -26.29 16.62 4.07
C GLN A 400 -26.36 15.29 4.83
N ASP A 401 -25.47 15.03 5.79
CA ASP A 401 -25.49 13.83 6.64
C ASP A 401 -25.93 14.22 8.05
N THR A 402 -27.19 13.96 8.37
CA THR A 402 -27.83 14.43 9.60
C THR A 402 -27.15 13.89 10.87
N ASP A 403 -26.75 12.61 10.88
CA ASP A 403 -26.01 12.02 11.99
C ASP A 403 -24.64 12.69 12.14
N ALA A 404 -23.89 12.85 11.05
CA ALA A 404 -22.58 13.49 11.10
C ALA A 404 -22.66 14.98 11.49
N VAL A 405 -23.70 15.70 11.06
CA VAL A 405 -23.98 17.09 11.44
C VAL A 405 -24.26 17.19 12.94
N ASP A 406 -25.10 16.31 13.49
CA ASP A 406 -25.41 16.32 14.91
C ASP A 406 -24.19 15.94 15.76
N GLN A 407 -23.35 15.02 15.28
CA GLN A 407 -22.04 14.76 15.87
C GLN A 407 -21.18 16.01 15.85
N ALA A 408 -21.05 16.70 14.71
CA ALA A 408 -20.25 17.90 14.59
C ALA A 408 -20.70 19.02 15.55
N ARG A 409 -22.02 19.25 15.67
CA ARG A 409 -22.60 20.22 16.63
C ARG A 409 -22.22 19.91 18.07
N LYS A 410 -22.19 18.62 18.45
CA LYS A 410 -21.82 18.17 19.80
C LYS A 410 -20.31 18.20 20.02
N ARG A 411 -19.51 17.81 19.02
CA ARG A 411 -18.06 17.63 19.15
C ARG A 411 -17.29 18.93 19.08
N ILE A 412 -17.64 19.87 18.19
CA ILE A 412 -16.87 21.12 18.02
C ILE A 412 -16.72 21.91 19.34
N PRO A 413 -17.78 22.14 20.15
CA PRO A 413 -17.63 22.84 21.43
C PRO A 413 -16.69 22.12 22.41
N ILE A 414 -16.77 20.77 22.48
CA ILE A 414 -15.91 19.95 23.35
C ILE A 414 -14.45 20.08 22.93
N LEU A 415 -14.18 20.01 21.62
CA LEU A 415 -12.83 20.11 21.08
C LEU A 415 -12.24 21.51 21.27
N ARG A 416 -13.03 22.57 21.08
CA ARG A 416 -12.61 23.95 21.36
C ARG A 416 -12.27 24.17 22.82
N LYS A 417 -13.09 23.65 23.75
CA LYS A 417 -12.81 23.70 25.18
C LYS A 417 -11.48 23.01 25.51
N LYS A 418 -11.29 21.78 25.03
CA LYS A 418 -10.02 21.04 25.20
C LYS A 418 -8.82 21.78 24.63
N LEU A 419 -8.98 22.43 23.48
CA LEU A 419 -7.91 23.23 22.87
C LEU A 419 -7.56 24.43 23.74
N SER A 420 -8.56 25.16 24.27
CA SER A 420 -8.31 26.30 25.17
C SER A 420 -7.67 25.92 26.50
N GLU A 421 -7.96 24.73 27.03
CA GLU A 421 -7.32 24.21 28.25
C GLU A 421 -5.81 24.01 28.07
N LEU A 422 -5.39 23.54 26.89
CA LEU A 422 -3.95 23.40 26.54
C LEU A 422 -3.24 24.76 26.50
N ASP A 423 -3.87 25.78 25.90
CA ASP A 423 -3.30 27.12 25.82
C ASP A 423 -3.13 27.76 27.21
N THR A 424 -4.04 27.45 28.16
CA THR A 424 -3.92 27.94 29.54
C THR A 424 -2.83 27.23 30.34
N ASP A 425 -2.59 25.95 30.07
CA ASP A 425 -1.53 25.19 30.74
C ASP A 425 -0.14 25.62 30.26
N ASP A 426 0.02 25.92 28.97
CA ASP A 426 1.29 26.43 28.43
C ASP A 426 1.61 27.85 28.94
N LYS A 427 0.60 28.70 29.18
CA LYS A 427 0.79 30.03 29.78
C LYS A 427 1.14 29.99 31.28
N LYS A 428 0.94 28.86 31.96
CA LYS A 428 1.26 28.67 33.38
C LYS A 428 2.66 28.11 33.62
N LYS A 429 3.38 27.66 32.58
CA LYS A 429 4.78 27.22 32.69
C LYS A 429 5.70 28.45 32.78
N THR A 430 6.30 28.68 33.95
CA THR A 430 7.30 29.73 34.18
C THR A 430 8.63 29.43 33.47
N PRO A 431 9.49 30.44 33.20
CA PRO A 431 10.73 30.28 32.43
C PRO A 431 11.79 29.33 33.01
N GLU A 432 11.61 28.84 34.24
CA GLU A 432 12.55 27.92 34.90
C GLU A 432 12.30 26.44 34.56
N ASP A 433 11.19 26.11 33.88
CA ASP A 433 10.83 24.75 33.46
C ASP A 433 10.97 24.49 31.94
N GLN A 434 11.62 25.40 31.21
CA GLN A 434 12.05 25.22 29.80
C GLN A 434 13.57 25.08 29.73
#